data_AF-A0A7V4MZ83-F1
#
_entry.id   AF-A0A7V4MZ83-F1
#
_cell.length_a   1.000
_cell.length_b   1.000
_cell.length_c   1.000
_cell.angle_alpha   90.00
_cell.angle_beta   90.00
_cell.angle_gamma   90.00
#
_symmetry.space_group_name_H-M   'P 1'
#
loop_
_entity.id
_entity.type
_entity.pdbx_description
1 polymer ?
#
loop_
_entity_poly.entity_id
_entity_poly.type
_entity_poly.pdbx_seq_one_letter_code
_entity_poly.pdbx_strand_id
1 'polypeptide(L)'
;MIPHILHQTWKDTALPPDLAALRDTWLAAHPDWTCHLWTDVDNREFLTRHYPWFLRIYDQYPEHIMRVDAVRYFLLYHFGGVYADLDVECLRPLDPLLQGNQVVLGEEPPSHTL
;
A
#
# COMPACT_ATOMS: atom_id res chain seq x y z
N MET A 1 3.38 1.62 -18.14
CA MET A 1 3.03 2.86 -17.42
C MET A 1 2.50 2.44 -16.07
N ILE A 2 2.96 3.05 -14.98
CA ILE A 2 2.46 2.76 -13.63
C ILE A 2 1.05 3.36 -13.50
N PRO A 3 0.00 2.58 -13.20
CA PRO A 3 -1.36 3.09 -13.00
C PRO A 3 -1.44 4.12 -11.86
N HIS A 4 -2.38 5.07 -11.97
CA HIS A 4 -2.67 6.06 -10.94
C HIS A 4 -3.60 5.48 -9.86
N ILE A 5 -3.07 4.49 -9.14
CA ILE A 5 -3.77 3.80 -8.06
C ILE A 5 -2.85 3.85 -6.83
N LEU A 6 -3.37 4.36 -5.73
CA LEU A 6 -2.69 4.33 -4.43
C LEU A 6 -3.28 3.19 -3.59
N HIS A 7 -2.40 2.33 -3.10
CA HIS A 7 -2.72 1.25 -2.16
C HIS A 7 -2.12 1.57 -0.79
N GLN A 8 -2.97 1.59 0.23
CA GLN A 8 -2.56 1.64 1.63
C GLN A 8 -3.34 0.58 2.40
N THR A 9 -2.77 0.01 3.46
CA THR A 9 -3.43 -1.03 4.26
C THR A 9 -3.57 -0.61 5.72
N TRP A 10 -4.67 -1.00 6.36
CA TRP A 10 -4.85 -0.89 7.81
C TRP A 10 -5.69 -2.04 8.33
N LYS A 11 -5.80 -2.18 9.65
CA LYS A 11 -6.67 -3.20 10.26
C LYS A 11 -8.13 -3.07 9.84
N ASP A 12 -8.65 -1.84 9.76
CA ASP A 12 -10.05 -1.50 9.53
C ASP A 12 -10.17 -0.09 8.90
N THR A 13 -11.39 0.43 8.77
CA THR A 13 -11.61 1.79 8.22
C THR A 13 -11.45 2.91 9.26
N ALA A 14 -11.24 2.59 10.53
CA ALA A 14 -11.15 3.56 11.62
C ALA A 14 -9.67 3.91 11.89
N LEU A 15 -9.16 4.87 11.12
CA LEU A 15 -7.80 5.36 11.29
C LEU A 15 -7.66 6.22 12.57
N PRO A 16 -6.58 6.04 13.34
CA PRO A 16 -6.16 7.03 14.33
C PRO A 16 -6.01 8.42 13.69
N PRO A 17 -6.30 9.52 14.40
CA PRO A 17 -6.26 10.87 13.83
C PRO A 17 -4.95 11.22 13.13
N ASP A 18 -3.81 10.83 13.72
CA ASP A 18 -2.49 11.13 13.15
C ASP A 18 -2.26 10.40 11.81
N LEU A 19 -2.68 9.13 11.71
CA LEU A 19 -2.61 8.37 10.46
C LEU A 19 -3.62 8.85 9.41
N ALA A 20 -4.81 9.28 9.86
CA ALA A 20 -5.79 9.90 8.98
C ALA A 20 -5.23 11.19 8.36
N ALA A 21 -4.58 12.03 9.16
CA ALA A 21 -3.94 13.26 8.70
C ALA A 21 -2.82 12.97 7.68
N LEU A 22 -1.98 11.96 7.92
CA LEU A 22 -0.95 11.55 6.96
C LEU A 22 -1.58 11.03 5.67
N ARG A 23 -2.61 10.19 5.75
CA ARG A 23 -3.36 9.75 4.57
C ARG A 23 -3.99 10.90 3.79
N ASP A 24 -4.49 11.93 4.47
CA ASP A 24 -5.09 13.09 3.80
C ASP A 24 -4.06 13.86 2.94
N THR A 25 -2.78 13.86 3.32
CA THR A 25 -1.72 14.44 2.47
C THR A 25 -1.61 13.71 1.12
N TRP A 26 -1.75 12.38 1.11
CA TRP A 26 -1.74 11.58 -0.10
C TRP A 26 -2.96 11.87 -0.99
N LEU A 27 -4.15 11.94 -0.39
CA LEU A 27 -5.38 12.26 -1.12
C LEU A 27 -5.35 13.67 -1.72
N ALA A 28 -4.85 14.64 -0.96
CA ALA A 28 -4.75 16.02 -1.42
C ALA A 28 -3.74 16.17 -2.57
N ALA A 29 -2.63 15.43 -2.53
CA ALA A 29 -1.62 15.44 -3.59
C ALA A 29 -2.07 14.70 -4.86
N HIS A 30 -3.04 13.78 -4.77
CA HIS A 30 -3.46 12.92 -5.87
C HIS A 30 -5.00 12.89 -6.04
N PRO A 31 -5.66 14.03 -6.31
CA PRO A 31 -7.12 14.11 -6.35
C PRO A 31 -7.78 13.30 -7.47
N ASP A 32 -7.03 13.03 -8.54
CA ASP A 32 -7.51 12.29 -9.72
C ASP A 32 -7.17 10.79 -9.67
N TRP A 33 -6.52 10.33 -8.59
CA TRP A 33 -6.12 8.93 -8.46
C TRP A 33 -7.20 8.09 -7.79
N THR A 34 -7.18 6.79 -8.07
CA THR A 34 -7.97 5.84 -7.28
C THR A 34 -7.21 5.49 -6.01
N CYS A 35 -7.73 5.89 -4.85
CA CYS A 35 -7.05 5.67 -3.56
C CYS A 35 -7.80 4.62 -2.73
N HIS A 36 -7.18 3.47 -2.54
CA HIS A 36 -7.73 2.35 -1.77
C HIS A 36 -7.09 2.24 -0.39
N LEU A 37 -7.93 2.18 0.64
CA LEU A 37 -7.56 1.70 1.97
C LEU A 37 -8.05 0.25 2.10
N TRP A 38 -7.11 -0.69 2.10
CA TRP A 38 -7.40 -2.12 2.22
C TRP A 38 -7.40 -2.53 3.69
N THR A 39 -8.53 -3.03 4.17
CA THR A 39 -8.63 -3.60 5.52
C THR A 39 -8.05 -5.00 5.59
N ASP A 40 -7.85 -5.54 6.80
CA ASP A 40 -7.44 -6.94 6.99
C ASP A 40 -8.40 -7.94 6.33
N VAL A 41 -9.70 -7.62 6.38
CA VAL A 41 -10.75 -8.41 5.73
C VAL A 41 -10.59 -8.34 4.22
N ASP A 42 -10.45 -7.13 3.66
CA ASP A 42 -10.28 -6.93 2.21
C ASP A 42 -9.04 -7.67 1.69
N ASN A 43 -7.92 -7.57 2.42
CA ASN A 43 -6.66 -8.24 2.09
C ASN A 43 -6.84 -9.76 1.99
N ARG A 44 -7.51 -10.36 2.99
CA ARG A 44 -7.73 -11.81 3.02
C ARG A 44 -8.73 -12.25 1.96
N GLU A 45 -9.80 -11.49 1.74
CA GLU A 45 -10.80 -11.77 0.70
C GLU A 45 -10.19 -11.67 -0.70
N PHE A 46 -9.37 -10.66 -0.95
CA PHE A 46 -8.61 -10.49 -2.18
C PHE A 46 -7.72 -11.70 -2.46
N LEU A 47 -6.91 -12.14 -1.49
CA LEU A 47 -6.09 -13.34 -1.63
C LEU A 47 -6.94 -14.60 -1.83
N THR A 48 -8.04 -14.75 -1.09
CA THR A 48 -8.93 -15.90 -1.24
C THR A 48 -9.50 -15.99 -2.66
N ARG A 49 -9.88 -14.85 -3.24
CA ARG A 49 -10.49 -14.78 -4.57
C ARG A 49 -9.49 -14.94 -5.70
N HIS A 50 -8.32 -14.32 -5.60
CA HIS A 50 -7.39 -14.19 -6.71
C HIS A 50 -6.15 -15.09 -6.58
N TYR A 51 -5.76 -15.44 -5.36
CA TYR A 51 -4.54 -16.21 -5.06
C TYR A 51 -4.78 -17.29 -3.99
N PRO A 52 -5.81 -18.16 -4.14
CA PRO A 52 -6.19 -19.13 -3.12
C PRO A 52 -5.05 -20.09 -2.75
N TRP A 53 -4.10 -20.31 -3.66
CA TRP A 53 -2.90 -21.11 -3.44
C TRP A 53 -1.99 -20.56 -2.33
N PHE A 54 -2.01 -19.24 -2.08
CA PHE A 54 -1.17 -18.59 -1.08
C PHE A 54 -1.84 -18.50 0.30
N LEU A 55 -3.17 -18.68 0.37
CA LEU A 55 -3.95 -18.42 1.58
C LEU A 55 -3.46 -19.22 2.80
N ARG A 56 -3.04 -20.48 2.59
CA ARG A 56 -2.46 -21.31 3.67
C ARG A 56 -1.19 -20.71 4.25
N ILE A 57 -0.32 -20.14 3.42
CA ILE A 57 0.93 -19.50 3.86
C ILE A 57 0.61 -18.19 4.59
N TYR A 58 -0.27 -17.38 3.99
CA TYR A 58 -0.75 -16.13 4.56
C TYR A 58 -1.32 -16.29 5.98
N ASP A 59 -2.23 -17.25 6.17
CA ASP A 59 -2.86 -17.52 7.46
C ASP A 59 -1.86 -18.08 8.50
N GLN A 60 -0.74 -18.67 8.06
CA GLN A 60 0.30 -19.23 8.92
C GLN A 60 1.37 -18.22 9.37
N TYR A 61 1.39 -17.00 8.82
CA TYR A 61 2.30 -15.98 9.33
C TYR A 61 2.03 -15.71 10.82
N PRO A 62 3.08 -15.74 11.66
CA PRO A 62 2.93 -15.57 13.12
C PRO A 62 2.55 -14.15 13.50
N GLU A 63 3.09 -13.16 12.77
CA GLU A 63 2.87 -11.76 13.04
C GLU A 63 1.99 -11.12 11.99
N HIS A 64 1.12 -10.20 12.41
CA HIS A 64 0.22 -9.46 11.52
C HIS A 64 0.99 -8.66 10.46
N ILE A 65 2.12 -8.03 10.84
CA ILE A 65 2.93 -7.25 9.90
C ILE A 65 3.44 -8.09 8.71
N MET A 66 3.78 -9.36 8.93
CA MET A 66 4.22 -10.25 7.85
C MET A 66 3.13 -10.49 6.79
N ARG A 67 1.85 -10.45 7.21
CA ARG A 67 0.71 -10.56 6.30
C ARG A 67 0.57 -9.29 5.45
N VAL A 68 0.68 -8.13 6.08
CA VAL A 68 0.67 -6.83 5.40
C VAL A 68 1.83 -6.74 4.40
N ASP A 69 3.04 -7.14 4.81
CA ASP A 69 4.23 -7.20 3.98
C ASP A 69 4.10 -8.16 2.79
N ALA A 70 3.39 -9.26 2.96
CA ALA A 70 3.11 -10.15 1.84
C ALA A 70 2.13 -9.51 0.85
N VAL A 71 1.01 -8.95 1.35
CA VAL A 71 -0.12 -8.48 0.51
C VAL A 71 0.27 -7.31 -0.38
N ARG A 72 1.15 -6.40 0.05
CA ARG A 72 1.58 -5.26 -0.78
C ARG A 72 2.08 -5.69 -2.16
N TYR A 73 2.80 -6.82 -2.24
CA TYR A 73 3.28 -7.36 -3.51
C TYR A 73 2.18 -7.95 -4.37
N PHE A 74 1.16 -8.59 -3.78
CA PHE A 74 0.02 -9.11 -4.54
C PHE A 74 -0.85 -7.98 -5.10
N LEU A 75 -1.04 -6.90 -4.33
CA LEU A 75 -1.76 -5.71 -4.80
C LEU A 75 -1.03 -5.07 -5.99
N LEU A 76 0.27 -4.80 -5.83
CA LEU A 76 1.10 -4.23 -6.90
C LEU A 76 1.17 -5.13 -8.14
N TYR A 77 1.27 -6.45 -7.95
CA TYR A 77 1.29 -7.40 -9.06
C TYR A 77 -0.05 -7.46 -9.80
N HIS A 78 -1.17 -7.41 -9.08
CA HIS A 78 -2.50 -7.55 -9.67
C HIS A 78 -2.98 -6.26 -10.35
N PHE A 79 -2.83 -5.12 -9.67
CA PHE A 79 -3.40 -3.83 -10.09
C PHE A 79 -2.35 -2.89 -10.69
N GLY A 80 -1.07 -3.11 -10.43
CA GLY A 80 -0.05 -2.08 -10.58
C GLY A 80 -0.17 -1.03 -9.49
N GLY A 81 0.13 0.22 -9.82
CA GLY A 81 -0.04 1.36 -8.91
C GLY A 81 1.17 1.61 -8.02
N VAL A 82 0.90 2.35 -6.96
CA VAL A 82 1.85 2.71 -5.91
C VAL A 82 1.31 2.18 -4.59
N TYR A 83 2.18 1.56 -3.81
CA TYR A 83 1.91 1.22 -2.43
C TYR A 83 2.69 2.19 -1.54
N ALA A 84 2.04 2.72 -0.50
CA ALA A 84 2.68 3.54 0.53
C ALA A 84 2.13 3.17 1.91
N ASP A 85 2.99 3.11 2.92
CA ASP A 85 2.55 2.88 4.30
C ASP A 85 1.78 4.11 4.83
N LEU A 86 0.88 3.88 5.79
CA LEU A 86 -0.01 4.93 6.32
C LEU A 86 0.71 5.98 7.19
N ASP A 87 1.88 5.63 7.69
CA ASP A 87 2.74 6.49 8.52
C ASP A 87 3.71 7.34 7.67
N VAL A 88 3.51 7.38 6.35
CA VAL A 88 4.31 8.21 5.43
C VAL A 88 3.54 9.47 5.04
N GLU A 89 4.20 10.63 5.16
CA GLU A 89 3.68 11.91 4.66
C GLU A 89 3.95 12.07 3.16
N CYS A 90 2.93 12.48 2.40
CA CYS A 90 3.07 12.82 1.00
C CYS A 90 3.36 14.32 0.82
N LEU A 91 4.60 14.65 0.50
CA LEU A 91 5.01 16.05 0.36
C LEU A 91 4.64 16.67 -1.00
N ARG A 92 4.58 15.86 -2.08
CA ARG A 92 4.34 16.30 -3.46
C ARG A 92 3.71 15.18 -4.31
N PRO A 93 3.02 15.53 -5.41
CA PRO A 93 2.51 14.52 -6.36
C PRO A 93 3.64 13.63 -6.91
N LEU A 94 3.34 12.35 -7.10
CA LEU A 94 4.30 11.36 -7.60
C LEU A 94 4.39 11.31 -9.12
N ASP A 95 3.46 11.91 -9.87
CA ASP A 95 3.40 11.87 -11.34
C ASP A 95 4.77 12.14 -12.01
N PRO A 96 5.57 13.14 -11.59
CA PRO A 96 6.89 13.39 -12.18
C PRO A 96 7.89 12.24 -11.97
N LEU A 97 7.76 11.48 -10.89
CA LEU A 97 8.62 10.33 -10.59
C LEU A 97 8.17 9.07 -11.34
N LEU A 98 6.86 8.92 -11.59
CA LEU A 98 6.32 7.75 -12.27
C LEU A 98 6.49 7.82 -13.80
N GLN A 99 6.54 9.03 -14.37
CA GLN A 99 6.58 9.22 -15.81
C GLN A 99 7.80 8.55 -16.46
N GLY A 100 7.54 7.67 -17.43
CA GLY A 100 8.59 6.95 -18.18
C GLY A 100 9.17 5.74 -17.45
N ASN A 101 8.83 5.53 -16.18
CA ASN A 101 9.31 4.41 -15.38
C ASN A 101 8.32 3.23 -15.38
N GLN A 102 8.86 2.02 -15.23
CA GLN A 102 8.08 0.79 -15.01
C GLN A 102 8.13 0.33 -13.55
N VAL A 103 9.19 0.70 -12.83
CA VAL A 103 9.43 0.39 -11.42
C VAL A 103 10.04 1.62 -10.77
N VAL A 104 9.53 1.99 -9.61
CA VAL A 104 10.07 3.02 -8.73
C VAL A 104 10.08 2.43 -7.32
N LEU A 105 11.22 2.53 -6.64
CA LEU A 105 11.40 2.02 -5.27
C LEU A 105 11.74 3.19 -4.36
N GLY A 106 11.14 3.22 -3.17
CA GLY A 106 11.55 4.15 -2.11
C GLY A 106 12.90 3.71 -1.54
N GLU A 107 13.83 4.64 -1.42
CA GLU A 107 15.07 4.44 -0.69
C GLU A 107 14.89 4.97 0.73
N GLU A 108 15.10 4.10 1.72
CA GLU A 108 15.08 4.50 3.12
C GLU A 108 16.42 5.20 3.47
N PRO A 109 16.40 6.35 4.16
CA PRO A 109 17.63 7.05 4.51
C PRO A 109 18.51 6.19 5.45
N PRO A 110 19.85 6.27 5.31
CA PRO A 110 20.77 5.49 6.15
C PRO A 110 20.62 5.74 7.67
N SER A 111 19.99 6.84 8.08
CA SER A 111 19.72 7.15 9.48
C SER A 111 18.71 6.19 10.13
N HIS A 112 17.94 5.43 9.34
CA HIS A 112 16.92 4.51 9.85
C HIS A 112 17.38 3.05 9.86
N THR A 113 18.50 2.72 9.22
CA THR A 113 19.09 1.38 9.28
C THR A 113 19.90 1.21 10.57
N LEU A 114 19.29 0.61 11.59
CA LEU A 114 19.93 0.16 12.83
C LEU A 114 19.93 -1.36 12.93
#